data_AF-A0A661NSR7-F1
#
_entry.id   AF-A0A661NSR7-F1
#
_cell.length_a   1.000
_cell.length_b   1.000
_cell.length_c   1.000
_cell.angle_alpha   90.00
_cell.angle_beta   90.00
_cell.angle_gamma   90.00
#
_symmetry.space_group_name_H-M   'P 1'
#
loop_
_entity.id
_entity.type
_entity.pdbx_description
1 polymer ?
#
loop_
_entity_poly.entity_id
_entity_poly.type
_entity_poly.pdbx_seq_one_letter_code
_entity_poly.pdbx_strand_id
1 'polypeptide(L)'
;MLVGLGLGAASACEVTQGYDAPTASGDSDDWAMHVQPYVARRCATLDCHGDPGRPLRIYSTEGLRDGEDRAAPLTASELDENVLAALGVSPFGDAATHALILVPLAPSSGGWHHVGGDIWASRDDPGYQCLSRWLAGADSAASCATAAANVPRGLP
;
A
#
# COMPACT_ATOMS: atom_id res chain seq x y z
N MET A 1 -47.14 37.56 -13.35
CA MET A 1 -45.86 37.27 -12.69
C MET A 1 -45.55 35.80 -12.87
N LEU A 2 -44.62 35.47 -13.77
CA LEU A 2 -44.10 34.11 -13.98
C LEU A 2 -42.70 34.08 -13.38
N VAL A 3 -42.49 33.30 -12.32
CA VAL A 3 -41.18 33.02 -11.75
C VAL A 3 -40.73 31.68 -12.32
N GLY A 4 -39.71 31.72 -13.18
CA GLY A 4 -39.10 30.54 -13.76
C GLY A 4 -38.24 29.80 -12.73
N LEU A 5 -38.47 28.49 -12.60
CA LEU A 5 -37.54 27.58 -11.95
C LEU A 5 -36.36 27.33 -12.90
N GLY A 6 -35.17 27.78 -12.54
CA GLY A 6 -33.92 27.37 -13.16
C GLY A 6 -33.48 26.02 -12.61
N LEU A 7 -33.49 24.99 -13.43
CA LEU A 7 -32.81 23.72 -13.17
C LEU A 7 -31.29 23.96 -13.28
N GLY A 8 -30.56 23.79 -12.17
CA GLY A 8 -29.11 23.69 -12.18
C GLY A 8 -28.69 22.27 -12.57
N ALA A 9 -28.02 22.12 -13.70
CA ALA A 9 -27.37 20.86 -14.06
C ALA A 9 -26.07 20.73 -13.25
N ALA A 10 -26.03 19.75 -12.35
CA ALA A 10 -24.78 19.30 -11.73
C ALA A 10 -23.99 18.53 -12.79
N SER A 11 -22.86 19.11 -13.22
CA SER A 11 -21.91 18.42 -14.10
C SER A 11 -21.14 17.40 -13.25
N ALA A 12 -21.56 16.14 -13.25
CA ALA A 12 -20.76 15.05 -12.72
C ALA A 12 -19.65 14.74 -13.73
N CYS A 13 -18.40 14.65 -13.28
CA CYS A 13 -17.31 14.09 -14.08
C CYS A 13 -17.59 12.59 -14.26
N GLU A 14 -18.34 12.25 -15.28
CA GLU A 14 -18.52 10.87 -15.71
C GLU A 14 -17.26 10.44 -16.47
N VAL A 15 -16.33 9.80 -15.76
CA VAL A 15 -15.18 9.14 -16.40
C VAL A 15 -15.65 7.78 -16.90
N THR A 16 -16.22 7.74 -18.10
CA THR A 16 -16.34 6.49 -18.88
C THR A 16 -15.01 6.25 -19.59
N GLN A 17 -13.99 5.78 -18.87
CA GLN A 17 -12.80 5.25 -19.52
C GLN A 17 -12.78 3.73 -19.41
N GLY A 18 -12.89 3.07 -20.56
CA GLY A 18 -12.76 1.64 -20.73
C GLY A 18 -11.32 1.15 -20.58
N TYR A 19 -10.70 1.47 -19.46
CA TYR A 19 -9.56 0.70 -18.97
C TYR A 19 -10.11 -0.47 -18.18
N ASP A 20 -9.63 -1.68 -18.46
CA ASP A 20 -9.87 -2.81 -17.57
C ASP A 20 -9.45 -2.39 -16.16
N ALA A 21 -10.33 -2.61 -15.18
CA ALA A 21 -10.02 -2.28 -13.80
C ALA A 21 -8.71 -2.97 -13.40
N PRO A 22 -7.80 -2.31 -12.67
CA PRO A 22 -6.62 -2.96 -12.15
C PRO A 22 -7.03 -4.24 -11.43
N THR A 23 -6.37 -5.36 -11.74
CA THR A 23 -6.57 -6.59 -10.97
C THR A 23 -5.99 -6.45 -9.56
N ALA A 24 -5.11 -5.46 -9.35
CA ALA A 24 -4.64 -5.04 -8.04
C ALA A 24 -5.76 -4.27 -7.33
N SER A 25 -6.58 -4.96 -6.54
CA SER A 25 -7.73 -4.35 -5.87
C SER A 25 -7.47 -4.01 -4.39
N GLY A 26 -6.53 -4.70 -3.75
CA GLY A 26 -6.08 -4.43 -2.37
C GLY A 26 -7.20 -4.28 -1.34
N ASP A 27 -7.60 -5.38 -0.70
CA ASP A 27 -8.67 -5.36 0.32
C ASP A 27 -8.24 -4.58 1.58
N SER A 28 -9.04 -3.58 1.99
CA SER A 28 -8.70 -2.69 3.13
C SER A 28 -8.77 -3.40 4.48
N ASP A 29 -9.68 -4.36 4.66
CA ASP A 29 -9.81 -5.12 5.90
C ASP A 29 -8.62 -6.07 6.08
N ASP A 30 -8.24 -6.78 5.01
CA ASP A 30 -7.04 -7.60 4.94
C ASP A 30 -5.77 -6.76 5.13
N TRP A 31 -5.74 -5.54 4.58
CA TRP A 31 -4.66 -4.60 4.83
C TRP A 31 -4.53 -4.28 6.31
N ALA A 32 -5.60 -3.82 6.94
CA ALA A 32 -5.60 -3.40 8.34
C ALA A 32 -5.22 -4.55 9.28
N MET A 33 -5.70 -5.76 9.01
CA MET A 33 -5.48 -6.93 9.88
C MET A 33 -4.12 -7.59 9.66
N HIS A 34 -3.66 -7.73 8.42
CA HIS A 34 -2.54 -8.62 8.08
C HIS A 34 -1.36 -7.91 7.45
N VAL A 35 -1.60 -7.02 6.49
CA VAL A 35 -0.51 -6.35 5.74
C VAL A 35 0.13 -5.23 6.56
N GLN A 36 -0.68 -4.39 7.19
CA GLN A 36 -0.24 -3.21 7.94
C GLN A 36 0.82 -3.54 9.00
N PRO A 37 0.67 -4.57 9.86
CA PRO A 37 1.71 -4.90 10.85
C PRO A 37 3.06 -5.25 10.24
N TYR A 38 3.07 -5.87 9.05
CA TYR A 38 4.30 -6.22 8.33
C TYR A 38 4.94 -4.97 7.70
N VAL A 39 4.17 -4.21 6.91
CA VAL A 39 4.67 -3.02 6.19
C VAL A 39 5.11 -1.93 7.16
N ALA A 40 4.38 -1.72 8.27
CA ALA A 40 4.75 -0.78 9.31
C ALA A 40 6.17 -1.02 9.84
N ARG A 41 6.55 -2.28 10.07
CA ARG A 41 7.85 -2.63 10.65
C ARG A 41 8.96 -2.68 9.62
N ARG A 42 8.64 -3.08 8.38
CA ARG A 42 9.66 -3.34 7.36
C ARG A 42 9.95 -2.15 6.46
N CYS A 43 8.96 -1.27 6.27
CA CYS A 43 8.99 -0.24 5.23
C CYS A 43 8.79 1.18 5.80
N ALA A 44 7.98 1.36 6.85
CA ALA A 44 7.45 2.67 7.24
C ALA A 44 8.41 3.57 8.06
N THR A 45 9.73 3.48 7.84
CA THR A 45 10.70 4.34 8.50
C THR A 45 10.61 5.78 7.97
N LEU A 46 10.90 6.76 8.83
CA LEU A 46 10.72 8.19 8.52
C LEU A 46 11.64 8.71 7.39
N ASP A 47 12.77 8.05 7.15
CA ASP A 47 13.75 8.39 6.11
C ASP A 47 13.45 7.72 4.75
N CYS A 48 12.59 6.69 4.75
CA CYS A 48 12.16 5.99 3.55
C CYS A 48 10.69 6.26 3.24
N HIS A 49 9.76 5.50 3.81
CA HIS A 49 8.33 5.58 3.47
C HIS A 49 7.51 6.47 4.41
N GLY A 50 8.13 7.16 5.37
CA GLY A 50 7.53 8.29 6.06
C GLY A 50 7.81 9.65 5.41
N ASP A 51 8.67 9.70 4.39
CA ASP A 51 9.10 10.92 3.71
C ASP A 51 8.09 11.34 2.61
N PRO A 52 7.56 12.58 2.64
CA PRO A 52 6.63 13.08 1.62
C PRO A 52 7.22 13.18 0.20
N GLY A 53 8.54 13.11 0.05
CA GLY A 53 9.22 13.10 -1.24
C GLY A 53 9.26 11.74 -1.94
N ARG A 54 8.74 10.67 -1.31
CA ARG A 54 8.74 9.31 -1.89
C ARG A 54 7.35 8.89 -2.37
N PRO A 55 7.25 8.12 -3.48
CA PRO A 55 5.95 7.72 -4.04
C PRO A 55 5.10 6.84 -3.12
N LEU A 56 5.74 5.99 -2.30
CA LEU A 56 5.06 5.18 -1.30
C LEU A 56 5.19 5.84 0.06
N ARG A 57 4.06 6.27 0.62
CA ARG A 57 3.97 6.89 1.93
C ARG A 57 3.13 6.02 2.86
N ILE A 58 3.71 5.59 3.98
CA ILE A 58 3.08 4.66 4.93
C ILE A 58 3.05 5.30 6.33
N TYR A 59 1.84 5.48 6.85
CA TYR A 59 1.56 5.78 8.24
C TYR A 59 1.81 4.56 9.13
N SER A 60 2.49 4.77 10.24
CA SER A 60 2.74 3.74 11.26
C SER A 60 2.94 4.38 12.63
N THR A 61 2.66 3.64 13.70
CA THR A 61 2.83 4.12 15.08
C THR A 61 4.29 4.44 15.44
N GLU A 62 5.25 3.86 14.72
CA GLU A 62 6.69 4.06 14.93
C GLU A 62 7.31 5.02 13.89
N GLY A 63 6.52 5.50 12.93
CA GLY A 63 6.97 6.31 11.81
C GLY A 63 6.09 7.53 11.59
N LEU A 64 5.66 7.73 10.34
CA LEU A 64 4.83 8.86 9.95
C LEU A 64 3.44 8.78 10.60
N ARG A 65 2.94 9.92 11.08
CA ARG A 65 1.60 10.10 11.67
C ARG A 65 0.94 11.36 11.10
N ASP A 66 -0.38 11.32 10.98
CA ASP A 66 -1.19 12.53 10.70
C ASP A 66 -1.63 13.23 12.00
N GLY A 67 -1.94 12.43 13.04
CA GLY A 67 -2.36 12.94 14.35
C GLY A 67 -1.22 13.31 15.31
N GLU A 68 -1.56 14.08 16.35
CA GLU A 68 -0.60 14.51 17.38
C GLU A 68 -0.22 13.39 18.36
N ASP A 69 -1.15 12.48 18.67
CA ASP A 69 -0.87 11.34 19.56
C ASP A 69 -0.25 10.18 18.78
N ARG A 70 1.08 10.13 18.82
CA ARG A 70 1.85 9.07 18.16
C ARG A 70 1.69 7.70 18.82
N ALA A 71 1.24 7.63 20.06
CA ALA A 71 1.05 6.37 20.78
C ALA A 71 -0.33 5.74 20.54
N ALA A 72 -1.30 6.50 20.00
CA ALA A 72 -2.60 5.99 19.62
C ALA A 72 -2.49 4.99 18.45
N PRO A 73 -3.41 4.02 18.34
CA PRO A 73 -3.58 3.23 17.12
C PRO A 73 -3.70 4.12 15.88
N LEU A 74 -3.40 3.56 14.70
CA LEU A 74 -3.67 4.25 13.44
C LEU A 74 -5.17 4.52 13.30
N THR A 75 -5.51 5.70 12.81
CA THR A 75 -6.88 6.03 12.46
C THR A 75 -7.33 5.27 11.20
N ALA A 76 -8.65 5.16 10.99
CA ALA A 76 -9.16 4.60 9.74
C ALA A 76 -8.65 5.36 8.51
N SER A 77 -8.58 6.70 8.58
CA SER A 77 -8.03 7.51 7.50
C SER A 77 -6.55 7.21 7.23
N GLU A 78 -5.73 7.02 8.27
CA GLU A 78 -4.31 6.65 8.09
C GLU A 78 -4.17 5.27 7.43
N LEU A 79 -5.06 4.31 7.74
CA LEU A 79 -5.08 2.99 7.11
C LEU A 79 -5.55 3.05 5.65
N ASP A 80 -6.60 3.81 5.37
CA ASP A 80 -7.12 4.00 4.01
C ASP A 80 -6.08 4.67 3.11
N GLU A 81 -5.39 5.69 3.61
CA GLU A 81 -4.29 6.35 2.88
C GLU A 81 -3.12 5.40 2.62
N ASN A 82 -2.83 4.47 3.53
CA ASN A 82 -1.82 3.44 3.29
C ASN A 82 -2.20 2.50 2.14
N VAL A 83 -3.46 2.07 2.08
CA VAL A 83 -4.00 1.27 0.96
C VAL A 83 -3.87 2.05 -0.35
N LEU A 84 -4.33 3.30 -0.36
CA LEU A 84 -4.27 4.16 -1.55
C LEU A 84 -2.84 4.40 -2.01
N ALA A 85 -1.91 4.67 -1.10
CA ALA A 85 -0.49 4.83 -1.43
C ALA A 85 0.11 3.53 -1.98
N ALA A 86 -0.22 2.39 -1.37
CA ALA A 86 0.28 1.08 -1.79
C ALA A 86 -0.21 0.67 -3.18
N LEU A 87 -1.45 0.99 -3.56
CA LEU A 87 -1.96 0.78 -4.92
C LEU A 87 -1.45 1.86 -5.89
N GLY A 88 -1.31 3.09 -5.41
CA GLY A 88 -0.95 4.27 -6.20
C GLY A 88 0.47 4.27 -6.76
N VAL A 89 1.38 3.43 -6.26
CA VAL A 89 2.74 3.31 -6.84
C VAL A 89 2.76 2.65 -8.23
N SER A 90 1.70 1.93 -8.60
CA SER A 90 1.58 1.30 -9.92
C SER A 90 0.12 1.21 -10.38
N PRO A 91 -0.53 2.35 -10.68
CA PRO A 91 -1.99 2.43 -10.83
C PRO A 91 -2.53 1.73 -12.09
N PHE A 92 -1.65 1.25 -12.98
CA PHE A 92 -2.02 0.62 -14.26
C PHE A 92 -1.40 -0.78 -14.43
N GLY A 93 -0.89 -1.39 -13.37
CA GLY A 93 -0.23 -2.70 -13.39
C GLY A 93 -1.14 -3.84 -12.92
N ASP A 94 -0.81 -5.06 -13.33
CA ASP A 94 -1.36 -6.26 -12.70
C ASP A 94 -0.63 -6.54 -11.36
N ALA A 95 -1.20 -7.43 -10.55
CA ALA A 95 -0.60 -7.77 -9.25
C ALA A 95 0.83 -8.34 -9.38
N ALA A 96 1.16 -9.03 -10.48
CA ALA A 96 2.44 -9.71 -10.67
C ALA A 96 3.57 -8.78 -11.13
N THR A 97 3.22 -7.63 -11.72
CA THR A 97 4.13 -6.60 -12.24
C THR A 97 4.13 -5.34 -11.38
N HIS A 98 3.37 -5.32 -10.29
CA HIS A 98 3.19 -4.15 -9.44
C HIS A 98 4.51 -3.70 -8.77
N ALA A 99 4.79 -2.40 -8.79
CA ALA A 99 6.02 -1.84 -8.22
C ALA A 99 6.18 -2.14 -6.72
N LEU A 100 5.07 -2.23 -5.98
CA LEU A 100 5.05 -2.59 -4.55
C LEU A 100 5.75 -3.92 -4.24
N ILE A 101 5.79 -4.86 -5.19
CA ILE A 101 6.46 -6.15 -5.01
C ILE A 101 7.72 -6.30 -5.85
N LEU A 102 7.84 -5.59 -6.99
CA LEU A 102 9.01 -5.71 -7.85
C LEU A 102 10.18 -4.86 -7.37
N VAL A 103 9.92 -3.63 -6.90
CA VAL A 103 10.99 -2.76 -6.41
C VAL A 103 11.76 -3.41 -5.24
N PRO A 104 11.13 -3.86 -4.15
CA PRO A 104 11.84 -4.47 -3.02
C PRO A 104 12.40 -5.89 -3.27
N LEU A 105 12.10 -6.52 -4.42
CA LEU A 105 12.59 -7.86 -4.76
C LEU A 105 13.98 -7.80 -5.41
N ALA A 106 14.86 -8.74 -5.08
CA ALA A 106 16.18 -8.83 -5.67
C ALA A 106 16.14 -8.91 -7.22
N PRO A 107 17.03 -8.18 -7.94
CA PRO A 107 17.12 -8.26 -9.40
C PRO A 107 17.37 -9.67 -9.94
N SER A 108 18.10 -10.51 -9.21
CA SER A 108 18.32 -11.93 -9.56
C SER A 108 17.04 -12.76 -9.56
N SER A 109 15.99 -12.30 -8.88
CA SER A 109 14.65 -12.89 -8.83
C SER A 109 13.63 -12.12 -9.69
N GLY A 110 14.13 -11.23 -10.56
CA GLY A 110 13.33 -10.44 -11.50
C GLY A 110 12.71 -9.18 -10.90
N GLY A 111 13.21 -8.70 -9.76
CA GLY A 111 12.83 -7.40 -9.20
C GLY A 111 13.65 -6.23 -9.76
N TRP A 112 13.45 -5.04 -9.18
CA TRP A 112 14.08 -3.79 -9.60
C TRP A 112 14.97 -3.23 -8.49
N HIS A 113 15.67 -2.13 -8.78
CA HIS A 113 16.54 -1.51 -7.79
C HIS A 113 15.72 -0.80 -6.70
N HIS A 114 15.86 -1.22 -5.45
CA HIS A 114 15.34 -0.54 -4.28
C HIS A 114 16.43 0.29 -3.58
N VAL A 115 16.11 1.55 -3.27
CA VAL A 115 16.97 2.38 -2.43
C VAL A 115 16.95 1.80 -1.01
N GLY A 116 18.12 1.45 -0.47
CA GLY A 116 18.23 0.70 0.79
C GLY A 116 18.48 -0.80 0.62
N GLY A 117 18.54 -1.28 -0.63
CA GLY A 117 18.83 -2.68 -0.96
C GLY A 117 17.59 -3.56 -0.98
N ASP A 118 17.82 -4.81 -1.38
CA ASP A 118 16.76 -5.81 -1.55
C ASP A 118 16.13 -6.15 -0.21
N ILE A 119 14.79 -6.17 -0.17
CA ILE A 119 14.02 -6.60 1.00
C ILE A 119 13.86 -8.12 0.98
N TRP A 120 13.66 -8.70 -0.21
CA TRP A 120 13.50 -10.14 -0.41
C TRP A 120 14.45 -10.67 -1.47
N ALA A 121 15.10 -11.79 -1.17
CA ALA A 121 15.97 -12.46 -2.12
C ALA A 121 15.20 -13.24 -3.20
N SER A 122 13.96 -13.66 -2.91
CA SER A 122 13.16 -14.51 -3.80
C SER A 122 11.66 -14.28 -3.65
N ARG A 123 10.88 -14.79 -4.61
CA ARG A 123 9.41 -14.78 -4.57
C ARG A 123 8.81 -15.79 -3.58
N ASP A 124 9.65 -16.67 -3.01
CA ASP A 124 9.26 -17.59 -1.95
C ASP A 124 9.34 -16.94 -0.56
N ASP A 125 9.85 -15.70 -0.46
CA ASP A 125 9.88 -14.98 0.80
C ASP A 125 8.46 -14.69 1.33
N PRO A 126 8.18 -14.96 2.61
CA PRO A 126 6.86 -14.69 3.19
C PRO A 126 6.39 -13.24 3.04
N GLY A 127 7.31 -12.27 3.06
CA GLY A 127 6.98 -10.86 2.87
C GLY A 127 6.57 -10.53 1.44
N TYR A 128 7.25 -11.13 0.45
CA TYR A 128 6.82 -11.04 -0.95
C TYR A 128 5.44 -11.68 -1.14
N GLN A 129 5.22 -12.87 -0.55
CA GLN A 129 3.95 -13.58 -0.64
C GLN A 129 2.81 -12.81 0.04
N CYS A 130 3.08 -12.15 1.17
CA CYS A 130 2.12 -11.29 1.87
C CYS A 130 1.56 -10.22 0.92
N LEU A 131 2.44 -9.40 0.32
CA LEU A 131 2.02 -8.29 -0.53
C LEU A 131 1.49 -8.74 -1.90
N SER A 132 2.09 -9.77 -2.51
CA SER A 132 1.61 -10.28 -3.80
C SER A 132 0.22 -10.91 -3.72
N ARG A 133 -0.10 -11.62 -2.63
CA ARG A 133 -1.44 -12.19 -2.41
C ARG A 133 -2.47 -11.10 -2.15
N TRP A 134 -2.13 -10.12 -1.30
CA TRP A 134 -3.00 -8.97 -1.07
C TRP A 134 -3.30 -8.19 -2.36
N LEU A 135 -2.26 -7.91 -3.18
CA LEU A 135 -2.45 -7.30 -4.49
C LEU A 135 -3.35 -8.15 -5.39
N ALA A 136 -3.20 -9.48 -5.37
CA ALA A 136 -4.04 -10.38 -6.16
C ALA A 136 -5.48 -10.55 -5.61
N GLY A 137 -5.85 -9.86 -4.53
CA GLY A 137 -7.15 -10.02 -3.86
C GLY A 137 -7.32 -11.41 -3.21
N ALA A 138 -6.21 -12.08 -2.91
CA ALA A 138 -6.18 -13.38 -2.24
C ALA A 138 -5.86 -13.22 -0.76
N ASP A 139 -6.38 -14.13 0.07
CA ASP A 139 -6.10 -14.17 1.51
C ASP A 139 -4.58 -14.17 1.79
N SER A 140 -4.10 -13.11 2.45
CA SER A 140 -2.69 -12.87 2.72
C SER A 140 -2.27 -13.26 4.15
N ALA A 141 -3.23 -13.64 5.02
CA ALA A 141 -3.05 -13.72 6.46
C ALA A 141 -1.87 -14.58 6.89
N ALA A 142 -1.75 -15.79 6.37
CA ALA A 142 -0.69 -16.73 6.77
C ALA A 142 0.72 -16.25 6.36
N SER A 143 0.86 -15.75 5.14
CA SER A 143 2.12 -15.20 4.64
C SER A 143 2.52 -13.94 5.40
N CYS A 144 1.57 -13.03 5.66
CA CYS A 144 1.83 -11.80 6.39
C CYS A 144 2.18 -12.05 7.86
N ALA A 145 1.50 -12.98 8.52
CA ALA A 145 1.84 -13.37 9.89
C ALA A 145 3.27 -13.93 9.98
N THR A 146 3.67 -14.77 9.02
CA THR A 146 5.03 -15.32 8.94
C THR A 146 6.05 -14.22 8.66
N ALA A 147 5.74 -13.32 7.72
CA ALA A 147 6.60 -12.19 7.38
C ALA A 147 6.83 -11.26 8.57
N ALA A 148 5.75 -10.86 9.27
CA ALA A 148 5.81 -9.97 10.43
C ALA A 148 6.61 -10.58 11.60
N ALA A 149 6.57 -11.90 11.76
CA ALA A 149 7.38 -12.62 12.76
C ALA A 149 8.88 -12.61 12.43
N ASN A 150 9.24 -12.52 11.14
CA ASN A 150 10.61 -12.57 10.65
C ASN A 150 11.28 -11.19 10.55
N VAL A 151 10.54 -10.08 10.71
CA VAL A 151 11.14 -8.74 10.74
C VAL A 151 11.91 -8.55 12.05
N PRO A 152 13.24 -8.31 12.01
CA PRO A 152 14.01 -8.06 13.22
C PRO A 152 13.45 -6.86 13.97
N ARG A 153 13.24 -7.01 15.29
CA ARG A 153 12.84 -5.89 16.15
C ARG A 153 14.01 -4.92 16.29
N GLY A 154 13.78 -3.63 16.07
CA GLY A 154 14.77 -2.57 16.32
C GLY A 154 15.77 -2.33 15.19
N LEU A 155 15.44 -2.65 13.93
CA LEU A 155 16.10 -1.98 12.81
C LEU A 155 15.66 -0.50 12.82
N PRO A 156 16.62 0.45 12.84
CA PRO A 156 16.31 1.88 12.78
C PRO A 156 15.62 2.25 11.46
#